data_AF-A0A3C1UGV9-F1
#
_entry.id   AF-A0A3C1UGV9-F1
#
_cell.length_a   1.000
_cell.length_b   1.000
_cell.length_c   1.000
_cell.angle_alpha   90.00
_cell.angle_beta   90.00
_cell.angle_gamma   90.00
#
_symmetry.space_group_name_H-M   'P 1'
#
loop_
_entity.id
_entity.type
_entity.pdbx_description
1 polymer ?
#
loop_
_entity_poly.entity_id
_entity_poly.type
_entity_poly.pdbx_seq_one_letter_code
_entity_poly.pdbx_strand_id
1 'polypeptide(L)'
;MTTATNYIIFESIGEASKDIMGTAVVAAIHRTYPDMPIVVLSMHPEVWLHNPDIYRVYRPDQTPYFYDDYVASGTSKIFKLDPYHTNDFLFGGLHLIEAWCNLCGVPYKGEMPRIYFTAREKQVPVKLLKVDKPIFLIQIHGEGDGMPYPIGWSRNTEQGIAQEVVDHMIGQGFRVLQIVPANAQLLSGAEQIVFDNKLLMATLPLSSKRLFIDSFPQHAAAALGLPSVVLWNTLNETRHGYKLHRNIQGKETPEVTEIRENLIEQFRISGTLQPHNLTAIPEYSFKTTEIIKALNKLSYLKIV
;
A
#
# COMPACT_ATOMS: atom_id res chain seq x y z
N MET A 1 -44.20 -1.10 -11.49
CA MET A 1 -42.89 -1.09 -12.15
C MET A 1 -41.85 -0.98 -11.04
N THR A 2 -41.11 -2.04 -10.76
CA THR A 2 -39.95 -1.96 -9.86
C THR A 2 -38.94 -1.05 -10.52
N THR A 3 -38.66 0.11 -9.93
CA THR A 3 -37.58 0.99 -10.37
C THR A 3 -36.29 0.18 -10.37
N ALA A 4 -35.67 -0.01 -11.53
CA ALA A 4 -34.38 -0.69 -11.60
C ALA A 4 -33.39 0.10 -10.73
N THR A 5 -32.77 -0.57 -9.76
CA THR A 5 -31.73 0.05 -8.92
C THR A 5 -30.54 0.38 -9.81
N ASN A 6 -30.06 1.62 -9.77
CA ASN A 6 -28.87 2.04 -10.50
C ASN A 6 -27.64 1.81 -9.63
N TYR A 7 -26.60 1.21 -10.19
CA TYR A 7 -25.38 0.91 -9.46
C TYR A 7 -24.20 1.74 -9.93
N ILE A 8 -23.21 1.87 -9.06
CA ILE A 8 -21.86 2.27 -9.46
C ILE A 8 -21.01 1.01 -9.53
N ILE A 9 -20.41 0.77 -10.68
CA ILE A 9 -19.43 -0.29 -10.88
C ILE A 9 -18.05 0.34 -10.83
N PHE A 10 -17.29 0.05 -9.78
CA PHE A 10 -15.92 0.53 -9.62
C PHE A 10 -14.94 -0.62 -9.76
N GLU A 11 -14.06 -0.54 -10.75
CA GLU A 11 -13.04 -1.57 -10.97
C GLU A 11 -11.66 -1.07 -10.51
N SER A 12 -11.02 -1.84 -9.65
CA SER A 12 -9.63 -1.67 -9.27
C SER A 12 -8.85 -2.95 -9.57
N ILE A 13 -8.14 -2.94 -10.71
CA ILE A 13 -7.20 -4.00 -11.08
C ILE A 13 -5.78 -3.48 -10.86
N GLY A 14 -4.97 -4.26 -10.15
CA GLY A 14 -3.60 -3.94 -9.82
C GLY A 14 -3.19 -4.53 -8.48
N GLU A 15 -2.21 -3.91 -7.85
CA GLU A 15 -1.67 -4.32 -6.55
C GLU A 15 -2.58 -3.90 -5.39
N ALA A 16 -2.48 -4.60 -4.25
CA ALA A 16 -3.25 -4.31 -3.03
C ALA A 16 -3.10 -2.86 -2.53
N SER A 17 -1.95 -2.21 -2.79
CA SER A 17 -1.73 -0.78 -2.51
C SER A 17 -2.73 0.12 -3.24
N LYS A 18 -3.00 -0.16 -4.53
CA LYS A 18 -3.98 0.57 -5.36
C LYS A 18 -5.37 0.41 -4.78
N ASP A 19 -5.72 -0.81 -4.37
CA ASP A 19 -7.02 -1.11 -3.78
C ASP A 19 -7.23 -0.36 -2.46
N ILE A 20 -6.22 -0.32 -1.58
CA ILE A 20 -6.30 0.44 -0.34
C ILE A 20 -6.54 1.92 -0.65
N MET A 21 -5.77 2.51 -1.57
CA MET A 21 -5.98 3.89 -2.01
C MET A 21 -7.37 4.10 -2.61
N GLY A 22 -7.87 3.14 -3.38
CA GLY A 22 -9.20 3.16 -3.98
C GLY A 22 -10.34 3.23 -2.96
N THR A 23 -10.14 2.80 -1.71
CA THR A 23 -11.15 2.99 -0.65
C THR A 23 -11.45 4.46 -0.37
N ALA A 24 -10.49 5.37 -0.59
CA ALA A 24 -10.71 6.81 -0.50
C ALA A 24 -11.52 7.33 -1.70
N VAL A 25 -11.26 6.80 -2.90
CA VAL A 25 -11.99 7.14 -4.12
C VAL A 25 -13.44 6.69 -4.01
N VAL A 26 -13.68 5.48 -3.50
CA VAL A 26 -15.03 4.99 -3.19
C VAL A 26 -15.75 5.90 -2.19
N ALA A 27 -15.06 6.42 -1.18
CA ALA A 27 -15.66 7.38 -0.25
C ALA A 27 -16.08 8.69 -0.95
N ALA A 28 -15.25 9.21 -1.87
CA ALA A 28 -15.57 10.40 -2.66
C ALA A 28 -16.74 10.16 -3.63
N ILE A 29 -16.80 8.97 -4.24
CA ILE A 29 -17.90 8.51 -5.09
C ILE A 29 -19.18 8.39 -4.28
N HIS A 30 -19.16 7.70 -3.13
CA HIS A 30 -20.33 7.53 -2.26
C HIS A 30 -20.88 8.88 -1.79
N ARG A 31 -20.02 9.81 -1.41
CA ARG A 31 -20.41 11.18 -1.07
C ARG A 31 -21.10 11.91 -2.24
N THR A 32 -20.68 11.65 -3.48
CA THR A 32 -21.22 12.30 -4.68
C THR A 32 -22.51 11.64 -5.17
N TYR A 33 -22.65 10.34 -4.96
CA TYR A 33 -23.80 9.53 -5.38
C TYR A 33 -24.32 8.67 -4.21
N PRO A 34 -24.87 9.27 -3.15
CA PRO A 34 -25.22 8.55 -1.91
C PRO A 34 -26.32 7.50 -2.10
N ASP A 35 -27.19 7.69 -3.10
CA ASP A 35 -28.32 6.81 -3.38
C ASP A 35 -27.99 5.67 -4.35
N MET A 36 -26.75 5.60 -4.88
CA MET A 36 -26.32 4.56 -5.80
C MET A 36 -25.42 3.54 -5.08
N PRO A 37 -25.87 2.29 -4.90
CA PRO A 37 -25.04 1.26 -4.29
C PRO A 37 -23.78 0.99 -5.12
N ILE A 38 -22.62 0.89 -4.45
CA ILE A 38 -21.32 0.69 -5.11
C ILE A 38 -20.96 -0.79 -5.10
N VAL A 39 -20.73 -1.34 -6.30
CA VAL A 39 -20.19 -2.68 -6.52
C VAL A 39 -18.73 -2.55 -6.95
N VAL A 40 -17.84 -3.22 -6.23
CA VAL A 40 -16.39 -3.20 -6.50
C VAL A 40 -15.94 -4.50 -7.15
N LEU A 41 -15.10 -4.39 -8.18
CA LEU A 41 -14.38 -5.49 -8.82
C LEU A 41 -12.89 -5.36 -8.47
N SER A 42 -12.30 -6.39 -7.87
CA SER A 42 -10.91 -6.33 -7.38
C SER A 42 -10.25 -7.71 -7.24
N MET A 43 -8.93 -7.76 -7.46
CA MET A 43 -8.10 -8.96 -7.22
C MET A 43 -7.78 -9.17 -5.73
N HIS A 44 -7.98 -8.15 -4.90
CA HIS A 44 -7.75 -8.11 -3.45
C HIS A 44 -9.04 -7.80 -2.68
N PRO A 45 -10.10 -8.64 -2.81
CA PRO A 45 -11.40 -8.39 -2.20
C PRO A 45 -11.32 -8.14 -0.68
N GLU A 46 -10.32 -8.72 -0.01
CA GLU A 46 -10.09 -8.57 1.43
C GLU A 46 -9.90 -7.13 1.91
N VAL A 47 -9.41 -6.23 1.05
CA VAL A 47 -9.25 -4.79 1.32
C VAL A 47 -10.61 -4.11 1.48
N TRP A 48 -11.59 -4.55 0.70
CA TRP A 48 -12.89 -3.90 0.54
C TRP A 48 -13.96 -4.42 1.53
N LEU A 49 -13.71 -5.57 2.15
CA LEU A 49 -14.66 -6.19 3.09
C LEU A 49 -14.99 -5.27 4.27
N HIS A 50 -16.26 -5.25 4.65
CA HIS A 50 -16.83 -4.47 5.75
C HIS A 50 -16.78 -2.95 5.59
N ASN A 51 -16.43 -2.44 4.41
CA ASN A 51 -16.54 -1.02 4.11
C ASN A 51 -18.02 -0.61 3.98
N PRO A 52 -18.52 0.35 4.76
CA PRO A 52 -19.93 0.75 4.75
C PRO A 52 -20.36 1.43 3.45
N ASP A 53 -19.43 1.96 2.66
CA ASP A 53 -19.74 2.63 1.40
C ASP A 53 -19.95 1.63 0.24
N ILE A 54 -19.70 0.33 0.49
CA ILE A 54 -19.70 -0.71 -0.54
C ILE A 54 -20.87 -1.66 -0.33
N TYR A 55 -21.64 -1.84 -1.39
CA TYR A 55 -22.74 -2.79 -1.42
C TYR A 55 -22.26 -4.22 -1.64
N ARG A 56 -21.34 -4.43 -2.60
CA ARG A 56 -20.84 -5.77 -2.93
C ARG A 56 -19.43 -5.73 -3.52
N VAL A 57 -18.68 -6.80 -3.32
CA VAL A 57 -17.32 -6.97 -3.87
C VAL A 57 -17.30 -8.28 -4.66
N TYR A 58 -16.67 -8.25 -5.83
CA TYR A 58 -16.45 -9.40 -6.69
C TYR A 58 -14.97 -9.53 -7.04
N ARG A 59 -14.50 -10.77 -7.19
CA ARG A 59 -13.29 -11.03 -7.96
C ARG A 59 -13.64 -11.00 -9.45
N PRO A 60 -12.84 -10.38 -10.33
CA PRO A 60 -13.17 -10.25 -11.75
C PRO A 60 -13.47 -11.60 -12.46
N ASP A 61 -12.78 -12.66 -12.07
CA ASP A 61 -12.95 -14.02 -12.58
C ASP A 61 -14.14 -14.78 -11.98
N GLN A 62 -14.84 -14.20 -11.00
CA GLN A 62 -15.95 -14.82 -10.26
C GLN A 62 -17.16 -13.88 -10.20
N THR A 63 -17.76 -13.60 -11.36
CA THR A 63 -18.82 -12.60 -11.55
C THR A 63 -20.13 -13.22 -12.10
N PRO A 64 -20.71 -14.22 -11.42
CA PRO A 64 -21.94 -14.86 -11.92
C PRO A 64 -23.07 -13.84 -12.01
N TYR A 65 -23.81 -13.87 -13.14
CA TYR A 65 -24.95 -13.00 -13.45
C TYR A 65 -24.67 -11.49 -13.45
N PHE A 66 -23.39 -11.07 -13.41
CA PHE A 66 -23.03 -9.66 -13.22
C PHE A 66 -23.60 -8.72 -14.29
N TYR A 67 -23.61 -9.17 -15.55
CA TYR A 67 -24.20 -8.38 -16.63
C TYR A 67 -25.70 -8.15 -16.41
N ASP A 68 -26.45 -9.21 -16.12
CA ASP A 68 -27.89 -9.13 -15.91
C ASP A 68 -28.23 -8.29 -14.66
N ASP A 69 -27.48 -8.49 -13.57
CA ASP A 69 -27.72 -7.83 -12.29
C ASP A 69 -27.40 -6.33 -12.29
N TYR A 70 -26.35 -5.91 -13.02
CA TYR A 70 -25.81 -4.55 -12.88
C TYR A 70 -25.61 -3.75 -14.18
N VAL A 71 -25.59 -4.39 -15.35
CA VAL A 71 -25.23 -3.73 -16.63
C VAL A 71 -26.42 -3.66 -17.60
N ALA A 72 -27.23 -4.72 -17.69
CA ALA A 72 -28.28 -4.88 -18.69
C ALA A 72 -29.34 -3.76 -18.67
N SER A 73 -29.56 -3.11 -17.52
CA SER A 73 -30.50 -1.97 -17.42
C SER A 73 -30.03 -0.73 -18.19
N GLY A 74 -28.72 -0.60 -18.47
CA GLY A 74 -28.13 0.56 -19.13
C GLY A 74 -28.09 1.84 -18.29
N THR A 75 -28.41 1.76 -17.00
CA THR A 75 -28.55 2.94 -16.10
C THR A 75 -27.43 3.07 -15.06
N SER A 76 -26.58 2.04 -14.93
CA SER A 76 -25.43 2.04 -14.02
C SER A 76 -24.29 2.94 -14.53
N LYS A 77 -23.50 3.46 -13.59
CA LYS A 77 -22.24 4.17 -13.90
C LYS A 77 -21.08 3.20 -13.82
N ILE A 78 -20.21 3.21 -14.83
CA ILE A 78 -19.05 2.30 -14.89
C ILE A 78 -17.76 3.12 -14.78
N PHE A 79 -17.04 2.91 -13.67
CA PHE A 79 -15.71 3.45 -13.41
C PHE A 79 -14.68 2.33 -13.56
N LYS A 80 -14.42 1.97 -14.81
CA LYS A 80 -13.34 1.06 -15.22
C LYS A 80 -12.16 1.87 -15.73
N LEU A 81 -11.50 2.57 -14.81
CA LEU A 81 -10.59 3.67 -15.13
C LEU A 81 -9.26 3.48 -14.38
N ASP A 82 -8.15 3.56 -15.11
CA ASP A 82 -6.81 3.36 -14.53
C ASP A 82 -6.07 4.70 -14.34
N PRO A 83 -5.92 5.18 -13.09
CA PRO A 83 -5.33 6.49 -12.83
C PRO A 83 -3.84 6.59 -13.20
N TYR A 84 -3.13 5.45 -13.25
CA TYR A 84 -1.70 5.41 -13.59
C TYR A 84 -1.39 5.88 -15.02
N HIS A 85 -2.37 5.82 -15.92
CA HIS A 85 -2.22 6.19 -17.33
C HIS A 85 -2.75 7.59 -17.66
N THR A 86 -2.78 8.48 -16.67
CA THR A 86 -3.29 9.85 -16.83
C THR A 86 -2.17 10.90 -16.76
N ASN A 87 -2.33 11.99 -17.52
CA ASN A 87 -1.39 13.11 -17.47
C ASN A 87 -1.30 13.73 -16.07
N ASP A 88 -2.43 13.82 -15.36
CA ASP A 88 -2.53 14.32 -14.00
C ASP A 88 -1.61 13.57 -13.04
N PHE A 89 -1.57 12.24 -13.15
CA PHE A 89 -0.70 11.40 -12.35
C PHE A 89 0.76 11.43 -12.84
N LEU A 90 0.99 11.29 -14.14
CA LEU A 90 2.33 11.15 -14.72
C LEU A 90 3.15 12.43 -14.67
N PHE A 91 2.51 13.57 -14.97
CA PHE A 91 3.14 14.87 -15.13
C PHE A 91 2.60 15.92 -14.17
N GLY A 92 1.32 15.84 -13.80
CA GLY A 92 0.66 16.82 -12.93
C GLY A 92 1.13 16.77 -11.47
N GLY A 93 1.79 15.67 -11.05
CA GLY A 93 2.27 15.50 -9.69
C GLY A 93 1.16 15.33 -8.65
N LEU A 94 -0.07 15.04 -9.10
CA LEU A 94 -1.19 14.78 -8.19
C LEU A 94 -0.97 13.47 -7.45
N HIS A 95 -1.49 13.43 -6.23
CA HIS A 95 -1.62 12.18 -5.50
C HIS A 95 -2.56 11.23 -6.26
N LEU A 96 -2.26 9.93 -6.29
CA LEU A 96 -3.02 8.94 -7.08
C LEU A 96 -4.53 9.00 -6.80
N ILE A 97 -4.91 9.13 -5.52
CA ILE A 97 -6.32 9.26 -5.09
C ILE A 97 -7.01 10.46 -5.76
N GLU A 98 -6.34 11.61 -5.82
CA GLU A 98 -6.88 12.83 -6.40
C GLU A 98 -7.02 12.69 -7.91
N ALA A 99 -5.97 12.20 -8.59
CA ALA A 99 -6.01 11.91 -10.02
C ALA A 99 -7.15 10.93 -10.37
N TRP A 100 -7.38 9.93 -9.53
CA TRP A 100 -8.44 8.96 -9.74
C TRP A 100 -9.84 9.53 -9.51
N CYS A 101 -10.02 10.38 -8.49
CA CYS A 101 -11.26 11.12 -8.29
C CYS A 101 -11.58 12.01 -9.49
N ASN A 102 -10.58 12.74 -10.01
CA ASN A 102 -10.72 13.57 -11.21
C ASN A 102 -11.16 12.73 -12.41
N LEU A 103 -10.54 11.56 -12.61
CA LEU A 103 -10.86 10.64 -13.69
C LEU A 103 -12.30 10.10 -13.59
N CYS A 104 -12.79 9.85 -12.38
CA CYS A 104 -14.19 9.50 -12.11
C CYS A 104 -15.16 10.69 -12.22
N GLY A 105 -14.66 11.92 -12.38
CA GLY A 105 -15.47 13.14 -12.39
C GLY A 105 -16.11 13.45 -11.02
N VAL A 106 -15.48 13.03 -9.93
CA VAL A 106 -15.97 13.31 -8.56
C VAL A 106 -14.99 14.24 -7.83
N PRO A 107 -15.47 15.23 -7.04
CA PRO A 107 -14.57 16.13 -6.32
C PRO A 107 -13.76 15.37 -5.27
N TYR A 108 -12.45 15.62 -5.18
CA TYR A 108 -11.62 15.17 -4.05
C TYR A 108 -11.62 16.24 -2.94
N LYS A 109 -11.83 15.82 -1.69
CA LYS A 109 -11.88 16.69 -0.49
C LYS A 109 -10.89 16.27 0.60
N GLY A 110 -9.87 15.49 0.24
CA GLY A 110 -8.89 14.97 1.19
C GLY A 110 -9.33 13.65 1.85
N GLU A 111 -10.23 12.90 1.22
CA GLU A 111 -10.59 11.55 1.66
C GLU A 111 -9.32 10.69 1.82
N MET A 112 -9.17 10.07 3.00
CA MET A 112 -8.09 9.12 3.29
C MET A 112 -8.58 7.69 3.07
N PRO A 113 -7.67 6.75 2.75
CA PRO A 113 -8.04 5.34 2.66
C PRO A 113 -8.58 4.84 4.00
N ARG A 114 -9.44 3.81 3.97
CA ARG A 114 -10.04 3.18 5.16
C ARG A 114 -10.19 1.69 4.93
N ILE A 115 -9.73 0.91 5.90
CA ILE A 115 -9.91 -0.55 5.93
C ILE A 115 -10.63 -0.97 7.21
N TYR A 116 -11.42 -2.02 7.11
CA TYR A 116 -12.34 -2.42 8.18
C TYR A 116 -12.11 -3.87 8.59
N PHE A 117 -12.35 -4.13 9.88
CA PHE A 117 -12.23 -5.44 10.49
C PHE A 117 -13.39 -5.71 11.43
N THR A 118 -13.89 -6.93 11.38
CA THR A 118 -14.73 -7.51 12.43
C THR A 118 -13.96 -7.64 13.74
N ALA A 119 -14.68 -7.80 14.85
CA ALA A 119 -14.07 -8.07 16.15
C ALA A 119 -13.21 -9.36 16.13
N ARG A 120 -13.63 -10.38 15.37
CA ARG A 120 -12.89 -11.64 15.24
C ARG A 120 -11.55 -11.43 14.53
N GLU A 121 -11.54 -10.73 13.39
CA GLU A 121 -10.31 -10.44 12.65
C GLU A 121 -9.30 -9.65 13.48
N LYS A 122 -9.75 -8.73 14.34
CA LYS A 122 -8.87 -8.00 15.27
C LYS A 122 -8.21 -8.91 16.32
N GLN A 123 -8.89 -9.99 16.73
CA GLN A 123 -8.38 -10.90 17.78
C GLN A 123 -7.41 -11.98 17.26
N VAL A 124 -7.51 -12.35 15.98
CA VAL A 124 -6.63 -13.39 15.40
C VAL A 124 -5.14 -13.04 15.54
N PRO A 125 -4.65 -11.86 15.10
CA PRO A 125 -3.22 -11.55 15.20
C PRO A 125 -2.74 -11.44 16.66
N VAL A 126 -3.60 -10.97 17.59
CA VAL A 126 -3.28 -10.94 19.03
C VAL A 126 -2.96 -12.34 19.55
N LYS A 127 -3.79 -13.33 19.19
CA LYS A 127 -3.61 -14.73 19.62
C LYS A 127 -2.40 -15.39 18.96
N LEU A 128 -2.18 -15.14 17.67
CA LEU A 128 -1.07 -15.73 16.92
C LEU A 128 0.28 -15.16 17.37
N LEU A 129 0.36 -13.85 17.54
CA LEU A 129 1.61 -13.18 17.88
C LEU A 129 1.95 -13.27 19.35
N LYS A 130 0.97 -13.44 20.25
CA LYS A 130 1.18 -13.49 21.71
C LYS A 130 2.04 -12.32 22.19
N VAL A 131 1.58 -11.11 21.93
CA VAL A 131 2.35 -9.87 22.14
C VAL A 131 2.73 -9.73 23.62
N ASP A 132 4.01 -9.89 23.92
CA ASP A 132 4.62 -9.78 25.25
C ASP A 132 5.64 -8.62 25.35
N LYS A 133 6.04 -8.07 24.20
CA LYS A 133 6.97 -6.95 24.03
C LYS A 133 6.42 -5.96 23.00
N PRO A 134 6.83 -4.67 23.04
CA PRO A 134 6.46 -3.74 21.99
C PRO A 134 7.00 -4.23 20.63
N ILE A 135 6.13 -4.22 19.62
CA ILE A 135 6.49 -4.69 18.27
C ILE A 135 7.03 -3.54 17.42
N PHE A 136 8.16 -3.78 16.77
CA PHE A 136 8.65 -3.02 15.63
C PHE A 136 8.35 -3.82 14.36
N LEU A 137 7.50 -3.27 13.48
CA LEU A 137 7.15 -3.90 12.21
C LEU A 137 7.95 -3.24 11.08
N ILE A 138 8.64 -4.05 10.28
CA ILE A 138 9.55 -3.56 9.24
C ILE A 138 9.30 -4.25 7.89
N GLN A 139 9.36 -3.47 6.81
CA GLN A 139 9.42 -3.96 5.44
C GLN A 139 10.45 -3.13 4.65
N ILE A 140 11.46 -3.80 4.09
CA ILE A 140 12.53 -3.16 3.31
C ILE A 140 12.61 -3.65 1.87
N HIS A 141 11.85 -4.70 1.54
CA HIS A 141 11.77 -5.25 0.19
C HIS A 141 10.34 -5.09 -0.34
N GLY A 142 10.24 -4.66 -1.60
CA GLY A 142 9.04 -4.72 -2.40
C GLY A 142 9.01 -5.99 -3.22
N GLU A 143 7.83 -6.31 -3.75
CA GLU A 143 7.47 -7.53 -4.49
C GLU A 143 7.13 -8.74 -3.62
N GLY A 144 6.22 -9.55 -4.15
CA GLY A 144 5.68 -10.73 -3.49
C GLY A 144 6.41 -12.01 -3.87
N ASP A 145 6.03 -13.09 -3.20
CA ASP A 145 6.55 -14.43 -3.45
C ASP A 145 6.38 -14.85 -4.93
N GLY A 146 7.42 -15.45 -5.51
CA GLY A 146 7.38 -16.00 -6.87
C GLY A 146 8.12 -15.18 -7.94
N MET A 147 8.60 -13.98 -7.62
CA MET A 147 9.50 -13.25 -8.52
C MET A 147 10.92 -13.83 -8.49
N PRO A 148 11.58 -14.02 -9.65
CA PRO A 148 12.93 -14.59 -9.71
C PRO A 148 14.00 -13.70 -9.05
N TYR A 149 13.74 -12.39 -8.94
CA TYR A 149 14.65 -11.41 -8.32
C TYR A 149 13.88 -10.55 -7.31
N PRO A 150 13.96 -10.85 -6.00
CA PRO A 150 13.16 -10.14 -4.98
C PRO A 150 13.73 -8.76 -4.60
N ILE A 151 14.80 -8.32 -5.26
CA ILE A 151 15.46 -7.04 -4.97
C ILE A 151 15.18 -6.05 -6.11
N GLY A 152 14.17 -5.20 -5.90
CA GLY A 152 13.91 -4.03 -6.74
C GLY A 152 14.77 -2.85 -6.29
N TRP A 153 15.83 -2.53 -7.04
CA TRP A 153 16.79 -1.46 -6.70
C TRP A 153 16.12 -0.07 -6.54
N SER A 154 15.03 0.17 -7.26
CA SER A 154 14.31 1.45 -7.29
C SER A 154 13.44 1.69 -6.06
N ARG A 155 13.16 0.65 -5.26
CA ARG A 155 12.21 0.70 -4.14
C ARG A 155 12.75 0.12 -2.82
N ASN A 156 13.69 -0.81 -2.86
CA ASN A 156 14.14 -1.55 -1.69
C ASN A 156 15.20 -0.81 -0.89
N THR A 157 15.14 -0.87 0.43
CA THR A 157 16.16 -0.29 1.31
C THR A 157 17.37 -1.21 1.41
N GLU A 158 18.57 -0.62 1.47
CA GLU A 158 19.81 -1.35 1.70
C GLU A 158 19.78 -2.12 3.02
N GLN A 159 20.23 -3.37 2.97
CA GLN A 159 20.14 -4.27 4.11
C GLN A 159 21.01 -3.81 5.28
N GLY A 160 22.20 -3.26 5.03
CA GLY A 160 23.10 -2.78 6.09
C GLY A 160 22.44 -1.68 6.94
N ILE A 161 21.81 -0.71 6.27
CA ILE A 161 21.05 0.36 6.92
C ILE A 161 19.89 -0.22 7.73
N ALA A 162 19.12 -1.15 7.15
CA ALA A 162 18.01 -1.79 7.83
C ALA A 162 18.45 -2.60 9.06
N GLN A 163 19.60 -3.28 8.99
CA GLN A 163 20.16 -4.04 10.11
C GLN A 163 20.53 -3.13 11.27
N GLU A 164 21.19 -2.00 11.02
CA GLU A 164 21.52 -1.03 12.08
C GLU A 164 20.26 -0.50 12.79
N VAL A 165 19.16 -0.29 12.05
CA VAL A 165 17.88 0.10 12.64
C VAL A 165 17.31 -1.03 13.48
N VAL A 166 17.33 -2.28 12.99
CA VAL A 166 16.86 -3.45 13.75
C VAL A 166 17.64 -3.62 15.04
N ASP A 167 18.97 -3.53 14.99
CA ASP A 167 19.84 -3.65 16.16
C ASP A 167 19.52 -2.58 17.21
N HIS A 168 19.27 -1.33 16.77
CA HIS A 168 18.82 -0.26 17.67
C HIS A 168 17.47 -0.59 18.34
N MET A 169 16.50 -1.06 17.57
CA MET A 169 15.16 -1.37 18.08
C MET A 169 15.18 -2.56 19.04
N ILE A 170 15.96 -3.60 18.75
CA ILE A 170 16.20 -4.72 19.66
C ILE A 170 16.86 -4.24 20.96
N GLY A 171 17.86 -3.35 20.85
CA GLY A 171 18.50 -2.72 22.01
C GLY A 171 17.54 -1.90 22.88
N GLN A 172 16.44 -1.39 22.31
CA GLN A 172 15.35 -0.73 23.03
C GLN A 172 14.28 -1.71 23.58
N GLY A 173 14.49 -3.02 23.45
CA GLY A 173 13.59 -4.05 23.96
C GLY A 173 12.42 -4.40 23.04
N PHE A 174 12.45 -3.99 21.78
CA PHE A 174 11.40 -4.35 20.81
C PHE A 174 11.57 -5.79 20.33
N ARG A 175 10.42 -6.43 20.07
CA ARG A 175 10.35 -7.61 19.20
C ARG A 175 10.20 -7.13 17.75
N VAL A 176 11.05 -7.62 16.86
CA VAL A 176 11.08 -7.18 15.47
C VAL A 176 10.37 -8.20 14.59
N LEU A 177 9.31 -7.77 13.91
CA LEU A 177 8.60 -8.56 12.91
C LEU A 177 8.89 -7.98 11.53
N GLN A 178 9.36 -8.82 10.60
CA GLN A 178 9.71 -8.41 9.25
C GLN A 178 8.75 -9.01 8.23
N ILE A 179 8.13 -8.14 7.43
CA ILE A 179 7.39 -8.50 6.23
C ILE A 179 8.44 -8.68 5.12
N VAL A 180 8.68 -9.92 4.71
CA VAL A 180 9.72 -10.26 3.73
C VAL A 180 9.28 -11.47 2.89
N PRO A 181 9.50 -11.43 1.56
CA PRO A 181 9.28 -12.57 0.68
C PRO A 181 10.10 -13.79 1.10
N ALA A 182 9.62 -14.99 0.78
CA ALA A 182 10.27 -16.25 1.13
C ALA A 182 11.68 -16.40 0.54
N ASN A 183 11.97 -15.74 -0.58
CA ASN A 183 13.26 -15.76 -1.26
C ASN A 183 14.15 -14.54 -0.95
N ALA A 184 13.72 -13.64 -0.06
CA ALA A 184 14.47 -12.45 0.32
C ALA A 184 15.11 -12.61 1.70
N GLN A 185 16.12 -11.79 1.98
CA GLN A 185 16.91 -11.93 3.21
C GLN A 185 16.17 -11.40 4.44
N LEU A 186 16.06 -12.28 5.44
CA LEU A 186 15.62 -11.93 6.79
C LEU A 186 16.76 -11.23 7.55
N LEU A 187 16.45 -10.13 8.23
CA LEU A 187 17.39 -9.39 9.06
C LEU A 187 17.71 -10.19 10.34
N SER A 188 18.96 -10.08 10.81
CA SER A 188 19.38 -10.76 12.04
C SER A 188 18.56 -10.26 13.23
N GLY A 189 18.01 -11.20 14.00
CA GLY A 189 17.15 -10.91 15.17
C GLY A 189 15.70 -10.56 14.85
N ALA A 190 15.31 -10.47 13.57
CA ALA A 190 13.92 -10.30 13.16
C ALA A 190 13.21 -11.66 12.97
N GLU A 191 11.90 -11.66 13.17
CA GLU A 191 11.03 -12.80 12.88
C GLU A 191 10.24 -12.54 11.59
N GLN A 192 10.24 -13.49 10.66
CA GLN A 192 9.43 -13.39 9.46
C GLN A 192 7.94 -13.51 9.81
N ILE A 193 7.13 -12.60 9.28
CA ILE A 193 5.66 -12.71 9.34
C ILE A 193 5.11 -13.20 8.01
N VAL A 194 4.54 -14.42 8.01
CA VAL A 194 3.97 -15.06 6.82
C VAL A 194 2.45 -15.13 6.98
N PHE A 195 1.79 -13.99 6.78
CA PHE A 195 0.35 -13.85 6.88
C PHE A 195 -0.22 -13.40 5.53
N ASP A 196 -1.48 -13.73 5.25
CA ASP A 196 -2.19 -13.11 4.14
C ASP A 196 -2.37 -11.59 4.35
N ASN A 197 -2.73 -10.88 3.28
CA ASN A 197 -2.90 -9.43 3.33
C ASN A 197 -3.87 -8.98 4.43
N LYS A 198 -4.99 -9.70 4.63
CA LYS A 198 -6.00 -9.30 5.62
C LYS A 198 -5.44 -9.35 7.03
N LEU A 199 -4.73 -10.44 7.34
CA LEU A 199 -4.13 -10.67 8.65
C LEU A 199 -2.89 -9.80 8.87
N LEU A 200 -2.10 -9.51 7.83
CA LEU A 200 -1.04 -8.50 7.88
C LEU A 200 -1.60 -7.12 8.21
N MET A 201 -2.69 -6.69 7.56
CA MET A 201 -3.32 -5.41 7.87
C MET A 201 -3.84 -5.38 9.32
N ALA A 202 -4.43 -6.49 9.78
CA ALA A 202 -4.92 -6.61 11.16
C ALA A 202 -3.79 -6.63 12.21
N THR A 203 -2.54 -6.90 11.80
CA THR A 203 -1.36 -6.88 12.66
C THR A 203 -0.83 -5.47 12.91
N LEU A 204 -1.01 -4.54 11.96
CA LEU A 204 -0.50 -3.16 12.06
C LEU A 204 -0.86 -2.46 13.38
N PRO A 205 -2.10 -2.53 13.90
CA PRO A 205 -2.46 -1.89 15.18
C PRO A 205 -1.69 -2.43 16.40
N LEU A 206 -1.11 -3.64 16.32
CA LEU A 206 -0.32 -4.24 17.41
C LEU A 206 1.13 -3.74 17.42
N SER A 207 1.57 -3.10 16.33
CA SER A 207 2.92 -2.54 16.24
C SER A 207 2.99 -1.19 16.94
N SER A 208 4.05 -0.99 17.72
CA SER A 208 4.36 0.30 18.37
C SER A 208 5.15 1.22 17.44
N LYS A 209 5.99 0.65 16.57
CA LYS A 209 6.83 1.36 15.62
C LYS A 209 6.79 0.65 14.26
N ARG A 210 6.92 1.42 13.18
CA ARG A 210 6.80 0.94 11.80
C ARG A 210 7.82 1.62 10.89
N LEU A 211 8.55 0.82 10.12
CA LEU A 211 9.44 1.27 9.05
C LEU A 211 9.06 0.55 7.76
N PHE A 212 8.64 1.30 6.74
CA PHE A 212 8.22 0.75 5.46
C PHE A 212 8.90 1.46 4.28
N ILE A 213 8.69 0.92 3.10
CA ILE A 213 8.99 1.53 1.80
C ILE A 213 7.68 1.90 1.08
N ASP A 214 7.72 2.37 -0.16
CA ASP A 214 6.53 2.56 -1.01
C ASP A 214 5.88 1.21 -1.39
N SER A 215 5.14 0.61 -0.45
CA SER A 215 4.48 -0.68 -0.61
C SER A 215 3.25 -0.80 0.31
N PHE A 216 2.46 -1.83 0.09
CA PHE A 216 1.17 -2.10 0.74
C PHE A 216 1.09 -1.75 2.24
N PRO A 217 2.07 -2.12 3.11
CA PRO A 217 1.99 -1.83 4.54
C PRO A 217 1.90 -0.34 4.88
N GLN A 218 2.53 0.56 4.10
CA GLN A 218 2.45 2.00 4.35
C GLN A 218 1.03 2.51 4.09
N HIS A 219 0.41 2.10 2.97
CA HIS A 219 -0.98 2.45 2.66
C HIS A 219 -1.96 1.87 3.69
N ALA A 220 -1.75 0.63 4.12
CA ALA A 220 -2.56 0.01 5.16
C ALA A 220 -2.43 0.74 6.51
N ALA A 221 -1.21 1.17 6.86
CA ALA A 221 -0.98 1.98 8.06
C ALA A 221 -1.72 3.33 7.96
N ALA A 222 -1.67 3.99 6.81
CA ALA A 222 -2.43 5.21 6.55
C ALA A 222 -3.93 4.99 6.68
N ALA A 223 -4.44 3.88 6.15
CA ALA A 223 -5.85 3.53 6.21
C ALA A 223 -6.38 3.27 7.62
N LEU A 224 -5.47 2.96 8.55
CA LEU A 224 -5.74 2.75 9.97
C LEU A 224 -5.39 3.94 10.85
N GLY A 225 -4.93 5.05 10.26
CA GLY A 225 -4.50 6.23 11.01
C GLY A 225 -3.27 5.96 11.88
N LEU A 226 -2.37 5.08 11.45
CA LEU A 226 -1.16 4.68 12.17
C LEU A 226 0.06 5.40 11.59
N PRO A 227 0.62 6.42 12.26
CA PRO A 227 1.85 7.08 11.83
C PRO A 227 3.00 6.08 11.71
N SER A 228 3.80 6.20 10.65
CA SER A 228 4.89 5.30 10.30
C SER A 228 6.06 6.10 9.75
N VAL A 229 7.25 5.50 9.71
CA VAL A 229 8.37 6.02 8.91
C VAL A 229 8.36 5.31 7.57
N VAL A 230 8.45 6.08 6.48
CA VAL A 230 8.44 5.55 5.11
C VAL A 230 9.66 6.04 4.37
N LEU A 231 10.41 5.12 3.79
CA LEU A 231 11.61 5.38 3.00
C LEU A 231 11.26 5.40 1.52
N TRP A 232 11.73 6.43 0.82
CA TRP A 232 11.48 6.67 -0.59
C TRP A 232 12.82 6.68 -1.34
N ASN A 233 13.08 5.68 -2.18
CA ASN A 233 14.30 5.59 -2.99
C ASN A 233 14.17 6.47 -4.26
N THR A 234 13.80 5.88 -5.40
CA THR A 234 13.59 6.62 -6.65
C THR A 234 12.20 7.22 -6.77
N LEU A 235 11.24 6.63 -6.04
CA LEU A 235 9.85 7.08 -6.02
C LEU A 235 9.73 8.31 -5.12
N ASN A 236 8.66 9.08 -5.35
CA ASN A 236 8.42 10.34 -4.69
C ASN A 236 7.13 10.27 -3.85
N GLU A 237 7.22 10.74 -2.61
CA GLU A 237 6.17 10.71 -1.62
C GLU A 237 4.95 11.56 -2.00
N THR A 238 5.08 12.51 -2.93
CA THR A 238 3.97 13.36 -3.38
C THR A 238 2.85 12.57 -4.05
N ARG A 239 3.19 11.46 -4.73
CA ARG A 239 2.23 10.70 -5.55
C ARG A 239 1.51 9.59 -4.78
N HIS A 240 2.19 8.97 -3.81
CA HIS A 240 1.69 7.79 -3.08
C HIS A 240 1.79 7.93 -1.55
N GLY A 241 2.45 8.98 -1.06
CA GLY A 241 2.72 9.18 0.35
C GLY A 241 1.63 9.97 1.07
N TYR A 242 1.64 9.84 2.39
CA TYR A 242 0.69 10.50 3.27
C TYR A 242 1.40 11.45 4.23
N LYS A 243 0.81 12.62 4.47
CA LYS A 243 1.29 13.58 5.50
C LYS A 243 1.27 13.01 6.92
N LEU A 244 0.47 11.98 7.15
CA LEU A 244 0.43 11.21 8.39
C LEU A 244 1.78 10.55 8.71
N HIS A 245 2.53 10.16 7.68
CA HIS A 245 3.79 9.46 7.83
C HIS A 245 4.97 10.43 7.89
N ARG A 246 6.06 9.94 8.49
CA ARG A 246 7.36 10.59 8.37
C ARG A 246 8.06 10.02 7.14
N ASN A 247 7.89 10.70 6.02
CA ASN A 247 8.55 10.36 4.76
C ASN A 247 10.02 10.82 4.77
N ILE A 248 10.93 9.93 4.37
CA ILE A 248 12.37 10.19 4.23
C ILE A 248 12.76 9.83 2.80
N GLN A 249 13.23 10.81 2.04
CA GLN A 249 13.71 10.64 0.67
C GLN A 249 15.21 10.29 0.67
N GLY A 250 15.59 9.30 -0.15
CA GLY A 250 16.98 8.97 -0.46
C GLY A 250 17.69 10.14 -1.16
N LYS A 251 18.99 10.33 -0.87
CA LYS A 251 19.70 11.56 -1.27
C LYS A 251 20.28 11.57 -2.68
N GLU A 252 20.22 10.46 -3.41
CA GLU A 252 20.81 10.37 -4.74
C GLU A 252 19.84 9.67 -5.68
N THR A 253 19.52 10.30 -6.80
CA THR A 253 18.97 9.58 -7.94
C THR A 253 20.17 9.21 -8.81
N PRO A 254 20.41 7.93 -9.11
CA PRO A 254 21.49 7.56 -10.01
C PRO A 254 21.38 8.25 -11.35
N GLU A 255 22.52 8.58 -11.95
CA GLU A 255 22.59 8.90 -13.37
C GLU A 255 22.23 7.64 -14.17
N VAL A 256 20.97 7.54 -14.59
CA VAL A 256 20.54 6.50 -15.53
C VAL A 256 20.90 6.95 -16.94
N THR A 257 21.88 6.28 -17.53
CA THR A 257 22.39 6.57 -18.88
C THR A 257 21.44 6.14 -19.99
N GLU A 258 20.54 5.16 -19.73
CA GLU A 258 19.58 4.69 -20.73
C GLU A 258 18.37 3.95 -20.13
N ILE A 259 17.15 4.43 -20.41
CA ILE A 259 15.88 3.76 -20.07
C ILE A 259 15.37 3.06 -21.34
N ARG A 260 15.79 1.81 -21.57
CA ARG A 260 15.45 1.07 -22.81
C ARG A 260 14.06 0.42 -22.83
N GLU A 261 13.49 0.08 -21.67
CA GLU A 261 12.33 -0.84 -21.58
C GLU A 261 11.12 -0.32 -20.79
N ASN A 262 11.04 1.00 -20.58
CA ASN A 262 9.87 1.60 -19.91
C ASN A 262 9.06 2.44 -20.89
N LEU A 263 7.76 2.14 -20.99
CA LEU A 263 6.85 2.86 -21.88
C LEU A 263 6.48 4.24 -21.33
N ILE A 264 6.23 4.33 -20.02
CA ILE A 264 5.69 5.52 -19.36
C ILE A 264 6.42 5.83 -18.03
N GLU A 265 6.83 4.81 -17.27
CA GLU A 265 7.48 5.01 -15.96
C GLU A 265 8.98 5.28 -16.08
N GLN A 266 9.51 6.19 -15.25
CA GLN A 266 10.95 6.47 -15.25
C GLN A 266 11.78 5.27 -14.77
N PHE A 267 11.27 4.49 -13.81
CA PHE A 267 11.96 3.34 -13.23
C PHE A 267 11.02 2.15 -13.13
N ARG A 268 11.50 0.96 -13.53
CA ARG A 268 10.79 -0.28 -13.22
C ARG A 268 10.89 -0.56 -11.73
N ILE A 269 9.77 -0.89 -11.13
CA ILE A 269 9.67 -1.22 -9.71
C ILE A 269 9.86 -2.72 -9.46
N SER A 270 9.76 -3.55 -10.52
CA SER A 270 9.99 -5.00 -10.51
C SER A 270 11.47 -5.37 -10.67
N GLY A 271 11.96 -6.38 -9.95
CA GLY A 271 13.29 -6.93 -10.11
C GLY A 271 13.48 -7.62 -11.48
N THR A 272 14.49 -7.21 -12.24
CA THR A 272 14.91 -7.85 -13.50
C THR A 272 16.42 -8.09 -13.50
N LEU A 273 16.89 -9.11 -14.22
CA LEU A 273 18.32 -9.39 -14.46
C LEU A 273 19.05 -8.24 -15.16
N GLN A 274 18.32 -7.46 -15.95
CA GLN A 274 18.83 -6.28 -16.64
C GLN A 274 18.19 -5.03 -16.02
N PRO A 275 18.67 -4.55 -14.86
CA PRO A 275 18.18 -3.34 -14.24
C PRO A 275 18.77 -2.13 -14.96
N HIS A 276 18.45 -1.93 -16.24
CA HIS A 276 19.11 -0.92 -17.08
C HIS A 276 20.64 -1.13 -17.15
N ASN A 277 21.34 -0.43 -18.06
CA ASN A 277 22.80 -0.38 -18.04
C ASN A 277 23.24 0.58 -16.92
N LEU A 278 22.92 0.24 -15.68
CA LEU A 278 23.49 0.91 -14.50
C LEU A 278 25.00 0.61 -14.52
N THR A 279 25.82 1.65 -14.64
CA THR A 279 27.29 1.54 -14.54
C THR A 279 27.73 1.19 -13.11
N ALA A 280 26.86 1.41 -12.13
CA ALA A 280 26.95 0.96 -10.75
C ALA A 280 25.54 0.81 -10.14
N ILE A 281 25.36 -0.11 -9.19
CA ILE A 281 24.12 -0.15 -8.38
C ILE A 281 24.06 1.17 -7.59
N PRO A 282 22.98 1.95 -7.68
CA PRO A 282 22.81 3.18 -6.91
C PRO A 282 22.80 2.83 -5.43
N GLU A 283 23.75 3.39 -4.68
CA GLU A 283 23.72 3.34 -3.21
C GLU A 283 22.85 4.51 -2.73
N TYR A 284 21.57 4.24 -2.45
CA TYR A 284 20.71 5.24 -1.85
C TYR A 284 21.13 5.42 -0.39
N SER A 285 21.93 6.45 -0.13
CA SER A 285 22.41 6.72 1.22
C SER A 285 21.29 7.30 2.11
N PHE A 286 20.51 6.43 2.74
CA PHE A 286 19.76 6.83 3.93
C PHE A 286 20.72 6.98 5.11
N LYS A 287 20.49 8.00 5.94
CA LYS A 287 21.21 8.12 7.20
C LYS A 287 20.44 7.36 8.27
N THR A 288 21.00 6.25 8.77
CA THR A 288 20.40 5.45 9.87
C THR A 288 19.99 6.32 11.06
N THR A 289 20.81 7.33 11.40
CA THR A 289 20.52 8.29 12.49
C THR A 289 19.24 9.10 12.26
N GLU A 290 18.90 9.42 11.01
CA GLU A 290 17.66 10.10 10.65
C GLU A 290 16.45 9.18 10.80
N ILE A 291 16.58 7.94 10.34
CA ILE A 291 15.54 6.91 10.47
C ILE A 291 15.24 6.64 11.95
N ILE A 292 16.28 6.40 12.75
CA ILE A 292 16.15 6.15 14.20
C ILE A 292 15.51 7.36 14.89
N LYS A 293 15.93 8.58 14.57
CA LYS A 293 15.33 9.81 15.13
C LYS A 293 13.85 9.92 14.76
N ALA A 294 13.48 9.57 13.54
CA ALA A 294 12.09 9.56 13.09
C ALA A 294 11.25 8.50 13.84
N LEU A 295 11.77 7.27 13.96
CA LEU A 295 11.12 6.19 14.69
C LEU A 295 10.91 6.54 16.17
N ASN A 296 11.92 7.10 16.83
CA ASN A 296 11.84 7.50 18.23
C ASN A 296 10.77 8.58 18.50
N LYS A 297 10.47 9.44 17.51
CA LYS A 297 9.41 10.46 17.62
C LYS A 297 7.99 9.93 17.49
N LEU A 298 7.79 8.74 16.91
CA LEU A 298 6.46 8.14 16.87
C LEU A 298 5.99 7.86 18.30
N SER A 299 4.77 8.26 18.68
CA SER A 299 4.24 7.94 20.00
C SER A 299 4.10 6.43 20.16
N TYR A 300 4.43 5.88 21.33
CA TYR A 300 4.08 4.50 21.66
C TYR A 300 2.56 4.36 21.65
N LEU A 301 2.06 3.38 20.92
CA LEU A 301 0.72 2.87 21.19
C LEU A 301 0.80 2.15 22.54
N LYS A 302 0.12 2.68 23.57
CA LYS A 302 -0.17 1.89 24.76
C LYS A 302 -1.06 0.74 24.29
N ILE A 303 -0.52 -0.47 24.26
CA ILE A 303 -1.29 -1.67 24.01
C ILE A 303 -2.35 -1.73 25.12
N VAL A 304 -3.63 -1.73 24.74
CA VAL A 304 -4.79 -1.91 25.64
C VAL A 304 -5.04 -3.40 25.81
#